data_AF-A0A6A0HBF5-F1
#
_entry.id   AF-A0A6A0HBF5-F1
#
_cell.length_a   1.000
_cell.length_b   1.000
_cell.length_c   1.000
_cell.angle_alpha   90.00
_cell.angle_beta   90.00
_cell.angle_gamma   90.00
#
_symmetry.space_group_name_H-M   'P 1'
#
loop_
_entity.id
_entity.type
_entity.pdbx_description
1 polymer ?
#
loop_
_entity_poly.entity_id
_entity_poly.type
_entity_poly.pdbx_seq_one_letter_code
_entity_poly.pdbx_strand_id
1 'polypeptide(L)'
;MDQRTLRTIDGSLLEGGGQVLRVAAACAVIMQHPVTINKIRARRSAPGLKSQHLKGLEVLCLICQGKLAGGSLNSAEVTVTPGPINAGHFEADIQTAGSVMLIIQLVLPCCLYAPGPTSLSLRGGTDTDMAPPVDYTKNVFAPIASKFGVDMSIDVTRRGFFPRGGGEIQATIKNIPGSLTAVNLLEFGKVSGAQTKDHLADTAIDAARATLQRGLPGAADVHINIKKEVTSYPNAVGKGFGIVLWLRTSTDVVLGATCISKAGKRGERGTPADVVGVEAAQALIEDCKLGACVDRHMQDQ
;
A
#
# COMPACT_ATOMS: atom_id res chain seq x y z
N MET A 1 -30.92 16.06 13.68
CA MET A 1 -29.73 16.84 13.30
C MET A 1 -29.45 16.57 11.84
N ASP A 2 -29.37 17.60 11.00
CA ASP A 2 -29.09 17.44 9.58
C ASP A 2 -27.69 16.80 9.40
N GLN A 3 -27.67 15.54 8.99
CA GLN A 3 -26.45 14.77 8.87
C GLN A 3 -25.54 15.31 7.75
N ARG A 4 -25.98 16.25 6.89
CA ARG A 4 -25.19 16.72 5.73
C ARG A 4 -24.28 17.92 5.99
N THR A 5 -23.98 18.25 7.25
CA THR A 5 -23.12 19.41 7.58
C THR A 5 -21.68 19.15 7.12
N LEU A 6 -21.12 20.08 6.33
CA LEU A 6 -19.71 20.09 5.91
C LEU A 6 -18.80 19.98 7.14
N ARG A 7 -17.91 19.00 7.16
CA ARG A 7 -16.93 18.82 8.24
C ARG A 7 -15.56 19.35 7.83
N THR A 8 -14.85 19.99 8.76
CA THR A 8 -13.46 20.39 8.55
C THR A 8 -12.52 19.49 9.34
N ILE A 9 -11.50 18.95 8.68
CA ILE A 9 -10.45 18.11 9.27
C ILE A 9 -9.09 18.81 9.13
N ASP A 10 -8.33 18.88 10.23
CA ASP A 10 -6.96 19.38 10.23
C ASP A 10 -6.00 18.28 9.73
N GLY A 11 -5.48 18.44 8.53
CA GLY A 11 -4.55 17.52 7.87
C GLY A 11 -3.12 17.53 8.43
N SER A 12 -2.84 18.35 9.45
CA SER A 12 -1.59 18.35 10.19
C SER A 12 -1.62 17.48 11.45
N LEU A 13 -2.80 16.92 11.80
CA LEU A 13 -2.95 16.03 12.94
C LEU A 13 -2.09 14.76 12.82
N LEU A 14 -1.72 14.20 13.98
CA LEU A 14 -0.85 13.03 14.10
C LEU A 14 0.47 13.22 13.35
N GLU A 15 0.81 12.31 12.43
CA GLU A 15 2.02 12.38 11.62
C GLU A 15 2.02 13.52 10.58
N GLY A 16 0.88 14.20 10.38
CA GLY A 16 0.71 15.23 9.35
C GLY A 16 1.07 14.71 7.97
N GLY A 17 0.79 13.43 7.69
CA GLY A 17 1.09 12.74 6.44
C GLY A 17 -0.07 12.76 5.44
N GLY A 18 0.04 11.94 4.39
CA GLY A 18 -1.03 11.76 3.41
C GLY A 18 -2.17 10.85 3.88
N GLN A 19 -2.02 10.14 5.00
CA GLN A 19 -3.00 9.15 5.47
C GLN A 19 -4.30 9.79 5.98
N VAL A 20 -4.21 10.87 6.77
CA VAL A 20 -5.39 11.63 7.23
C VAL A 20 -6.24 12.07 6.04
N LEU A 21 -5.60 12.56 4.97
CA LEU A 21 -6.28 12.93 3.73
C LEU A 21 -7.03 11.74 3.10
N ARG A 22 -6.38 10.58 2.99
CA ARG A 22 -6.99 9.38 2.38
C ARG A 22 -8.18 8.88 3.19
N VAL A 23 -7.99 8.70 4.50
CA VAL A 23 -9.03 8.19 5.40
C VAL A 23 -10.22 9.16 5.44
N ALA A 24 -9.96 10.45 5.65
CA ALA A 24 -11.01 11.47 5.70
C ALA A 24 -11.86 11.50 4.41
N ALA A 25 -11.21 11.47 3.24
CA ALA A 25 -11.91 11.51 1.97
C ALA A 25 -12.71 10.23 1.69
N ALA A 26 -12.14 9.05 1.98
CA ALA A 26 -12.85 7.77 1.85
C ALA A 26 -14.08 7.71 2.78
N CYS A 27 -13.91 8.08 4.04
CA CYS A 27 -15.01 8.13 5.01
C CYS A 27 -16.09 9.14 4.59
N ALA A 28 -15.72 10.32 4.08
CA ALA A 28 -16.66 11.30 3.57
C ALA A 28 -17.53 10.74 2.44
N VAL A 29 -16.93 9.99 1.51
CA VAL A 29 -17.65 9.30 0.43
C VAL A 29 -18.57 8.21 0.95
N ILE A 30 -18.08 7.32 1.81
CA ILE A 30 -18.92 6.23 2.37
C ILE A 30 -20.09 6.78 3.19
N MET A 31 -19.84 7.79 4.02
CA MET A 31 -20.87 8.40 4.84
C MET A 31 -21.82 9.31 4.03
N GLN A 32 -21.46 9.70 2.79
CA GLN A 32 -22.19 10.72 2.02
C GLN A 32 -22.22 12.09 2.72
N HIS A 33 -21.10 12.48 3.32
CA HIS A 33 -20.95 13.76 4.01
C HIS A 33 -19.79 14.56 3.39
N PRO A 34 -19.99 15.82 2.97
CA PRO A 34 -18.90 16.66 2.47
C PRO A 34 -17.81 16.89 3.54
N VAL A 35 -16.55 16.93 3.11
CA VAL A 35 -15.40 17.21 4.00
C VAL A 35 -14.44 18.21 3.37
N THR A 36 -14.02 19.19 4.18
CA THR A 36 -12.87 20.06 3.89
C THR A 36 -11.68 19.59 4.71
N ILE A 37 -10.53 19.40 4.07
CA ILE A 37 -9.29 18.99 4.73
C ILE A 37 -8.28 20.09 4.53
N ASN A 38 -7.89 20.78 5.59
CA ASN A 38 -6.94 21.89 5.56
C ASN A 38 -5.55 21.46 6.07
N LYS A 39 -4.55 22.35 5.96
CA LYS A 39 -3.16 22.11 6.40
C LYS A 39 -2.57 20.78 5.89
N ILE A 40 -2.92 20.40 4.67
CA ILE A 40 -2.53 19.12 4.06
C ILE A 40 -1.01 19.00 4.06
N ARG A 41 -0.50 18.00 4.79
CA ARG A 41 0.94 17.69 4.88
C ARG A 41 1.80 18.86 5.37
N ALA A 42 1.24 19.76 6.19
CA ALA A 42 1.93 20.95 6.68
C ALA A 42 3.21 20.66 7.48
N ARG A 43 3.35 19.45 8.06
CA ARG A 43 4.53 19.03 8.84
C ARG A 43 5.60 18.30 8.01
N ARG A 44 5.40 18.15 6.69
CA ARG A 44 6.36 17.48 5.80
C ARG A 44 7.26 18.50 5.11
N SER A 45 8.46 18.08 4.73
CA SER A 45 9.45 18.94 4.04
C SER A 45 8.92 19.59 2.75
N ALA A 46 8.03 18.90 2.05
CA ALA A 46 7.31 19.43 0.90
C ALA A 46 5.80 19.36 1.18
N PRO A 47 5.17 20.42 1.73
CA PRO A 47 3.75 20.45 2.07
C PRO A 47 2.79 20.33 0.88
N GLY A 48 1.50 20.26 1.20
CA GLY A 48 0.39 20.23 0.25
C GLY A 48 0.23 18.90 -0.49
N LEU A 49 -0.75 18.87 -1.40
CA LEU A 49 -0.99 17.75 -2.29
C LEU A 49 0.23 17.45 -3.16
N LYS A 50 0.48 16.15 -3.38
CA LYS A 50 1.45 15.63 -4.34
C LYS A 50 0.68 14.90 -5.42
N SER A 51 1.35 14.54 -6.52
CA SER A 51 0.67 13.95 -7.67
C SER A 51 -0.20 12.74 -7.28
N GLN A 52 0.32 11.83 -6.44
CA GLN A 52 -0.45 10.67 -5.95
C GLN A 52 -1.71 11.07 -5.15
N HIS A 53 -1.64 12.15 -4.37
CA HIS A 53 -2.77 12.61 -3.56
C HIS A 53 -3.85 13.22 -4.46
N LEU A 54 -3.43 14.09 -5.39
CA LEU A 54 -4.33 14.72 -6.34
C LEU A 54 -5.02 13.67 -7.21
N LYS A 55 -4.25 12.76 -7.83
CA LYS A 55 -4.81 11.70 -8.67
C LYS A 55 -5.68 10.71 -7.90
N GLY A 56 -5.32 10.39 -6.66
CA GLY A 56 -6.17 9.59 -5.79
C GLY A 56 -7.52 10.24 -5.53
N LEU A 57 -7.55 11.55 -5.21
CA LEU A 57 -8.79 12.29 -4.99
C LEU A 57 -9.62 12.46 -6.27
N GLU A 58 -8.97 12.69 -7.41
CA GLU A 58 -9.65 12.74 -8.71
C GLU A 58 -10.36 11.41 -9.02
N VAL A 59 -9.68 10.27 -8.87
CA VAL A 59 -10.30 8.94 -9.08
C VAL A 59 -11.41 8.68 -8.07
N LEU A 60 -11.21 9.04 -6.79
CA LEU A 60 -12.24 8.92 -5.77
C LEU A 60 -13.52 9.69 -6.17
N CYS A 61 -13.37 10.92 -6.68
CA CYS A 61 -14.50 11.72 -7.16
C CYS A 61 -15.13 11.15 -8.44
N LEU A 62 -14.37 10.49 -9.31
CA LEU A 62 -14.95 9.75 -10.44
C LEU A 62 -15.80 8.57 -9.96
N ILE A 63 -15.29 7.79 -9.00
CA ILE A 63 -16.01 6.64 -8.42
C ILE A 63 -17.33 7.08 -7.77
N CYS A 64 -17.32 8.19 -7.02
CA CYS A 64 -18.52 8.67 -6.34
C CYS A 64 -19.32 9.73 -7.10
N GLN A 65 -19.01 10.01 -8.38
CA GLN A 65 -19.60 11.12 -9.14
C GLN A 65 -19.64 12.45 -8.35
N GLY A 66 -18.62 12.64 -7.51
CA GLY A 66 -18.50 13.75 -6.58
C GLY A 66 -17.81 14.95 -7.19
N LYS A 67 -17.57 15.97 -6.36
CA LYS A 67 -16.84 17.18 -6.73
C LYS A 67 -15.62 17.36 -5.84
N LEU A 68 -14.52 17.77 -6.46
CA LEU A 68 -13.29 18.16 -5.78
C LEU A 68 -13.05 19.66 -5.97
N ALA A 69 -13.08 20.43 -4.89
CA ALA A 69 -12.71 21.84 -4.87
C ALA A 69 -11.33 22.02 -4.22
N GLY A 70 -10.51 22.94 -4.75
CA GLY A 70 -9.14 23.17 -4.26
C GLY A 70 -8.12 22.08 -4.64
N GLY A 71 -8.52 21.10 -5.47
CA GLY A 71 -7.66 20.01 -5.94
C GLY A 71 -6.63 20.48 -6.96
N SER A 72 -5.48 20.94 -6.49
CA SER A 72 -4.32 21.28 -7.33
C SER A 72 -3.01 20.84 -6.66
N LEU A 73 -1.94 20.70 -7.45
CA LEU A 73 -0.62 20.36 -6.90
C LEU A 73 -0.19 21.38 -5.85
N ASN A 74 0.35 20.89 -4.74
CA ASN A 74 0.75 21.66 -3.56
C ASN A 74 -0.39 22.39 -2.82
N SER A 75 -1.65 22.17 -3.19
CA SER A 75 -2.76 22.72 -2.42
C SER A 75 -2.70 22.27 -0.96
N ALA A 76 -2.89 23.22 -0.04
CA ALA A 76 -2.92 22.97 1.39
C ALA A 76 -4.35 22.69 1.90
N GLU A 77 -5.36 22.85 1.03
CA GLU A 77 -6.76 22.65 1.38
C GLU A 77 -7.54 22.06 0.20
N VAL A 78 -8.39 21.07 0.48
CA VAL A 78 -9.36 20.55 -0.48
C VAL A 78 -10.71 20.37 0.17
N THR A 79 -11.76 20.43 -0.65
CA THR A 79 -13.10 20.00 -0.26
C THR A 79 -13.57 18.87 -1.18
N VAL A 80 -13.93 17.74 -0.59
CA VAL A 80 -14.56 16.60 -1.27
C VAL A 80 -16.05 16.64 -0.96
N THR A 81 -16.85 16.83 -1.99
CA THR A 81 -18.31 16.73 -1.91
C THR A 81 -18.73 15.42 -2.57
N PRO A 82 -19.14 14.40 -1.81
CA PRO A 82 -19.46 13.10 -2.36
C PRO A 82 -20.78 13.12 -3.13
N GLY A 83 -20.86 12.27 -4.15
CA GLY A 83 -22.11 11.82 -4.77
C GLY A 83 -22.28 10.30 -4.58
N PRO A 84 -23.21 9.67 -5.33
CA PRO A 84 -23.42 8.23 -5.24
C PRO A 84 -22.20 7.43 -5.72
N ILE A 85 -21.82 6.39 -4.98
CA ILE A 85 -20.77 5.45 -5.38
C ILE A 85 -21.24 4.63 -6.58
N ASN A 86 -20.39 4.53 -7.60
CA ASN A 86 -20.63 3.76 -8.81
C ASN A 86 -19.57 2.69 -9.01
N ALA A 87 -19.96 1.63 -9.71
CA ALA A 87 -19.08 0.58 -10.18
C ALA A 87 -18.64 0.88 -11.62
N GLY A 88 -17.59 0.20 -12.09
CA GLY A 88 -17.12 0.33 -13.46
C GLY A 88 -15.60 0.34 -13.55
N HIS A 89 -15.10 0.90 -14.65
CA HIS A 89 -13.68 1.01 -14.94
C HIS A 89 -13.19 2.44 -14.74
N PHE A 90 -12.13 2.61 -13.97
CA PHE A 90 -11.52 3.92 -13.72
C PHE A 90 -10.02 3.87 -13.95
N GLU A 91 -9.45 5.01 -14.35
CA GLU A 91 -8.04 5.10 -14.69
C GLU A 91 -7.38 6.28 -13.98
N ALA A 92 -6.11 6.12 -13.62
CA ALA A 92 -5.27 7.23 -13.21
C ALA A 92 -3.81 7.03 -13.61
N ASP A 93 -3.22 8.09 -14.13
CA ASP A 93 -1.78 8.22 -14.30
C ASP A 93 -1.25 9.27 -13.31
N ILE A 94 -0.43 8.80 -12.36
CA ILE A 94 0.25 9.63 -11.36
C ILE A 94 1.36 10.47 -12.01
N GLN A 95 1.84 10.10 -13.21
CA GLN A 95 2.87 10.77 -14.00
C GLN A 95 4.22 10.98 -13.27
N THR A 96 4.38 10.33 -12.12
CA THR A 96 5.56 10.36 -11.26
C THR A 96 5.72 8.99 -10.59
N ALA A 97 6.76 8.81 -9.77
CA ALA A 97 6.94 7.64 -8.91
C ALA A 97 6.04 7.63 -7.65
N GLY A 98 4.95 8.42 -7.60
CA GLY A 98 3.99 8.32 -6.51
C GLY A 98 3.30 6.95 -6.49
N SER A 99 2.98 6.43 -5.32
CA SER A 99 2.56 5.03 -5.15
C SER A 99 1.13 4.78 -5.65
N VAL A 100 0.96 3.80 -6.54
CA VAL A 100 -0.37 3.34 -6.96
C VAL A 100 -1.09 2.60 -5.83
N MET A 101 -0.36 1.96 -4.90
CA MET A 101 -0.97 1.27 -3.75
C MET A 101 -1.64 2.26 -2.77
N LEU A 102 -1.13 3.48 -2.66
CA LEU A 102 -1.79 4.51 -1.85
C LEU A 102 -3.08 5.03 -2.49
N ILE A 103 -3.24 4.95 -3.82
CA ILE A 103 -4.53 5.18 -4.46
C ILE A 103 -5.49 4.03 -4.14
N ILE A 104 -5.02 2.77 -4.22
CA ILE A 104 -5.81 1.61 -3.82
C ILE A 104 -6.31 1.75 -2.37
N GLN A 105 -5.44 2.09 -1.41
CA GLN A 105 -5.85 2.33 -0.02
C GLN A 105 -6.95 3.40 0.13
N LEU A 106 -6.91 4.45 -0.71
CA LEU A 106 -7.92 5.51 -0.69
C LEU A 106 -9.28 5.03 -1.22
N VAL A 107 -9.27 4.34 -2.36
CA VAL A 107 -10.52 4.03 -3.08
C VAL A 107 -11.13 2.70 -2.67
N LEU A 108 -10.34 1.75 -2.16
CA LEU A 108 -10.79 0.41 -1.81
C LEU A 108 -12.05 0.41 -0.94
N PRO A 109 -12.14 1.16 0.18
CA PRO A 109 -13.36 1.19 0.99
C PRO A 109 -14.59 1.61 0.19
N CYS A 110 -14.47 2.54 -0.75
CA CYS A 110 -15.58 2.97 -1.59
C CYS A 110 -15.95 1.91 -2.64
N CYS A 111 -14.97 1.28 -3.26
CA CYS A 111 -15.20 0.20 -4.23
C CYS A 111 -15.92 -1.01 -3.61
N LEU A 112 -15.65 -1.32 -2.32
CA LEU A 112 -16.35 -2.40 -1.61
C LEU A 112 -17.86 -2.15 -1.46
N TYR A 113 -18.29 -0.88 -1.44
CA TYR A 113 -19.71 -0.49 -1.34
C TYR A 113 -20.29 0.03 -2.66
N ALA A 114 -19.61 -0.22 -3.78
CA ALA A 114 -20.14 0.07 -5.10
C ALA A 114 -21.30 -0.90 -5.46
N PRO A 115 -22.20 -0.54 -6.39
CA PRO A 115 -23.31 -1.41 -6.82
C PRO A 115 -22.87 -2.65 -7.61
N GLY A 116 -21.56 -2.83 -7.86
CA GLY A 116 -20.97 -3.91 -8.64
C GLY A 116 -19.44 -3.89 -8.57
N PRO A 117 -18.76 -4.80 -9.28
CA PRO A 117 -17.30 -4.86 -9.29
C PRO A 117 -16.68 -3.61 -9.93
N THR A 118 -15.51 -3.23 -9.42
CA THR A 118 -14.74 -2.07 -9.90
C THR A 118 -13.38 -2.52 -10.42
N SER A 119 -12.98 -1.98 -11.57
CA SER A 119 -11.66 -2.19 -12.18
C SER A 119 -10.87 -0.88 -12.23
N LEU A 120 -9.57 -0.95 -11.98
CA LEU A 120 -8.67 0.19 -11.88
C LEU A 120 -7.41 -0.03 -12.72
N SER A 121 -7.24 0.77 -13.79
CA SER A 121 -5.97 0.93 -14.51
C SER A 121 -5.14 2.02 -13.84
N LEU A 122 -4.11 1.66 -13.08
CA LEU A 122 -3.27 2.66 -12.39
C LEU A 122 -1.84 2.65 -12.93
N ARG A 123 -1.33 3.85 -13.20
CA ARG A 123 0.06 4.09 -13.60
C ARG A 123 0.79 4.97 -12.59
N GLY A 124 1.97 4.54 -12.16
CA GLY A 124 2.77 5.24 -11.15
C GLY A 124 3.91 4.39 -10.59
N GLY A 125 4.26 4.57 -9.33
CA GLY A 125 5.23 3.71 -8.64
C GLY A 125 4.56 2.47 -8.05
N THR A 126 5.07 1.28 -8.38
CA THR A 126 4.63 -0.01 -7.81
C THR A 126 5.45 -0.41 -6.59
N ASP A 127 6.69 0.09 -6.53
CA ASP A 127 7.69 -0.24 -5.53
C ASP A 127 8.37 1.08 -5.14
N THR A 128 7.86 1.70 -4.08
CA THR A 128 8.18 3.08 -3.69
C THR A 128 8.48 3.16 -2.21
N ASP A 129 9.44 4.00 -1.83
CA ASP A 129 9.70 4.29 -0.41
C ASP A 129 8.47 4.92 0.26
N MET A 130 8.30 4.65 1.56
CA MET A 130 7.20 5.16 2.40
C MET A 130 5.78 4.80 1.91
N ALA A 131 5.63 3.67 1.21
CA ALA A 131 4.36 3.09 0.82
C ALA A 131 4.50 1.57 0.65
N PRO A 132 3.41 0.79 0.81
CA PRO A 132 3.47 -0.65 0.62
C PRO A 132 3.84 -0.97 -0.83
N PRO A 133 4.86 -1.81 -1.08
CA PRO A 133 5.10 -2.37 -2.40
C PRO A 133 3.91 -3.19 -2.88
N VAL A 134 3.70 -3.28 -4.19
CA VAL A 134 2.56 -4.03 -4.74
C VAL A 134 2.58 -5.51 -4.33
N ASP A 135 3.75 -6.12 -4.20
CA ASP A 135 3.86 -7.52 -3.75
C ASP A 135 3.50 -7.68 -2.27
N TYR A 136 3.74 -6.68 -1.42
CA TYR A 136 3.22 -6.71 -0.05
C TYR A 136 1.69 -6.68 -0.06
N THR A 137 1.10 -5.81 -0.90
CA THR A 137 -0.36 -5.71 -1.01
C THR A 137 -0.96 -7.04 -1.48
N LYS A 138 -0.35 -7.70 -2.46
CA LYS A 138 -0.82 -8.99 -3.00
C LYS A 138 -0.68 -10.16 -2.04
N ASN A 139 0.41 -10.22 -1.28
CA ASN A 139 0.79 -11.42 -0.52
C ASN A 139 0.57 -11.29 0.99
N VAL A 140 0.29 -10.08 1.49
CA VAL A 140 0.09 -9.80 2.93
C VAL A 140 -1.27 -9.13 3.14
N PHE A 141 -1.49 -7.95 2.53
CA PHE A 141 -2.75 -7.21 2.70
C PHE A 141 -3.97 -7.97 2.15
N ALA A 142 -3.96 -8.37 0.87
CA ALA A 142 -5.12 -9.03 0.27
C ALA A 142 -5.49 -10.36 0.97
N PRO A 143 -4.54 -11.22 1.39
CA PRO A 143 -4.86 -12.41 2.20
C PRO A 143 -5.46 -12.10 3.58
N ILE A 144 -5.10 -10.98 4.22
CA ILE A 144 -5.71 -10.57 5.49
C ILE A 144 -7.09 -9.96 5.23
N ALA A 145 -7.20 -9.07 4.24
CA ALA A 145 -8.46 -8.44 3.84
C ALA A 145 -9.51 -9.49 3.41
N SER A 146 -9.11 -10.59 2.78
CA SER A 146 -10.04 -11.66 2.37
C SER A 146 -10.71 -12.37 3.55
N LYS A 147 -10.09 -12.37 4.74
CA LYS A 147 -10.73 -12.86 5.97
C LYS A 147 -11.94 -12.00 6.36
N PHE A 148 -11.93 -10.71 6.00
CA PHE A 148 -13.08 -9.81 6.15
C PHE A 148 -14.10 -9.93 5.00
N GLY A 149 -13.88 -10.84 4.03
CA GLY A 149 -14.74 -11.01 2.86
C GLY A 149 -14.36 -10.12 1.66
N VAL A 150 -13.21 -9.45 1.70
CA VAL A 150 -12.72 -8.65 0.57
C VAL A 150 -12.18 -9.56 -0.53
N ASP A 151 -12.73 -9.44 -1.74
CA ASP A 151 -12.20 -10.08 -2.94
C ASP A 151 -11.56 -9.02 -3.84
N MET A 152 -10.23 -9.03 -3.87
CA MET A 152 -9.44 -8.16 -4.72
C MET A 152 -8.29 -8.90 -5.39
N SER A 153 -8.02 -8.56 -6.64
CA SER A 153 -6.86 -9.02 -7.39
C SER A 153 -6.06 -7.85 -7.94
N ILE A 154 -4.75 -8.02 -8.06
CA ILE A 154 -3.84 -7.03 -8.65
C ILE A 154 -2.89 -7.74 -9.60
N ASP A 155 -2.96 -7.37 -10.87
CA ASP A 155 -2.04 -7.79 -11.92
C ASP A 155 -1.06 -6.66 -12.22
N VAL A 156 0.23 -6.99 -12.21
CA VAL A 156 1.31 -6.02 -12.47
C VAL A 156 1.80 -6.25 -13.88
N THR A 157 1.46 -5.36 -14.80
CA THR A 157 1.90 -5.44 -16.20
C THR A 157 3.27 -4.78 -16.38
N ARG A 158 3.59 -3.77 -15.55
CA ARG A 158 4.90 -3.11 -15.57
C ARG A 158 5.30 -2.64 -14.18
N ARG A 159 6.57 -2.86 -13.80
CA ARG A 159 7.14 -2.31 -12.56
C ARG A 159 7.54 -0.84 -12.72
N GLY A 160 7.31 -0.05 -11.68
CA GLY A 160 7.62 1.37 -11.63
C GLY A 160 8.40 1.73 -10.39
N PHE A 161 9.67 2.08 -10.59
CA PHE A 161 10.58 2.47 -9.51
C PHE A 161 10.85 3.98 -9.55
N PHE A 162 11.25 4.52 -8.40
CA PHE A 162 11.79 5.88 -8.32
C PHE A 162 12.99 6.06 -9.29
N PRO A 163 13.22 7.25 -9.88
CA PRO A 163 12.43 8.48 -9.79
C PRO A 163 11.27 8.58 -10.78
N ARG A 164 11.24 7.72 -11.81
CA ARG A 164 10.33 7.88 -12.94
C ARG A 164 8.93 7.35 -12.66
N GLY A 165 8.81 6.29 -11.85
CA GLY A 165 7.56 5.54 -11.74
C GLY A 165 7.27 4.85 -13.05
N GLY A 166 6.05 5.03 -13.57
CA GLY A 166 5.63 4.47 -14.84
C GLY A 166 5.35 2.97 -14.78
N GLY A 167 5.28 2.36 -13.61
CA GLY A 167 4.69 1.05 -13.43
C GLY A 167 3.20 1.08 -13.73
N GLU A 168 2.64 -0.05 -14.09
CA GLU A 168 1.26 -0.23 -14.52
C GLU A 168 0.69 -1.45 -13.82
N ILE A 169 -0.50 -1.26 -13.26
CA ILE A 169 -1.27 -2.33 -12.65
C ILE A 169 -2.70 -2.32 -13.16
N GLN A 170 -3.30 -3.49 -13.12
CA GLN A 170 -4.74 -3.68 -13.18
C GLN A 170 -5.21 -4.24 -11.86
N ALA A 171 -6.10 -3.52 -11.16
CA ALA A 171 -6.72 -4.02 -9.95
C ALA A 171 -8.22 -4.26 -10.18
N THR A 172 -8.73 -5.38 -9.69
CA THR A 172 -10.16 -5.67 -9.66
C THR A 172 -10.59 -5.83 -8.22
N ILE A 173 -11.68 -5.15 -7.83
CA ILE A 173 -12.25 -5.18 -6.49
C ILE A 173 -13.72 -5.54 -6.64
N LYS A 174 -14.15 -6.64 -6.04
CA LYS A 174 -15.58 -6.99 -5.99
C LYS A 174 -16.25 -6.22 -4.84
N ASN A 175 -17.49 -5.81 -5.08
CA ASN A 175 -18.32 -5.25 -4.04
C ASN A 175 -18.65 -6.31 -2.98
N ILE A 176 -18.83 -5.87 -1.74
CA ILE A 176 -19.23 -6.73 -0.64
C ILE A 176 -20.76 -6.83 -0.62
N PRO A 177 -21.33 -8.05 -0.58
CA PRO A 177 -22.75 -8.24 -0.35
C PRO A 177 -23.08 -7.98 1.12
N GLY A 178 -23.46 -6.75 1.45
CA GLY A 178 -23.85 -6.36 2.81
C GLY A 178 -22.69 -5.80 3.62
N SER A 179 -22.17 -6.57 4.57
CA SER A 179 -21.16 -6.11 5.53
C SER A 179 -19.89 -6.96 5.51
N LEU A 180 -18.78 -6.35 5.92
CA LEU A 180 -17.52 -7.06 6.18
C LEU A 180 -17.71 -8.14 7.26
N THR A 181 -16.97 -9.24 7.14
CA THR A 181 -16.90 -10.29 8.15
C THR A 181 -16.02 -9.84 9.31
N ALA A 182 -16.48 -10.02 10.55
CA ALA A 182 -15.65 -9.79 11.72
C ALA A 182 -14.57 -10.89 11.84
N VAL A 183 -13.33 -10.50 12.14
CA VAL A 183 -12.20 -11.43 12.27
C VAL A 183 -11.55 -11.30 13.64
N ASN A 184 -11.06 -12.42 14.16
CA ASN A 184 -10.24 -12.46 15.38
C ASN A 184 -8.86 -13.01 15.03
N LEU A 185 -7.83 -12.16 15.14
CA LEU A 185 -6.44 -12.52 14.90
C LEU A 185 -5.67 -12.42 16.23
N LEU A 186 -5.88 -13.40 17.11
CA LEU A 186 -5.36 -13.38 18.48
C LEU A 186 -4.29 -14.46 18.74
N GLU A 187 -4.24 -15.50 17.90
CA GLU A 187 -3.34 -16.62 18.07
C GLU A 187 -2.29 -16.64 16.96
N PHE A 188 -1.03 -16.41 17.31
CA PHE A 188 0.08 -16.39 16.36
C PHE A 188 0.36 -17.77 15.74
N GLY A 189 0.29 -18.84 16.54
CA GLY A 189 0.63 -20.19 16.11
C GLY A 189 2.14 -20.41 15.92
N LYS A 190 2.51 -21.35 15.05
CA LYS A 190 3.90 -21.66 14.68
C LYS A 190 4.18 -21.24 13.24
N VAL A 191 5.37 -20.74 12.95
CA VAL A 191 5.77 -20.40 11.57
C VAL A 191 5.73 -21.66 10.70
N SER A 192 4.96 -21.62 9.61
CA SER A 192 4.72 -22.74 8.69
C SER A 192 5.43 -22.58 7.34
N GLY A 193 5.88 -21.36 7.01
CA GLY A 193 6.68 -21.09 5.82
C GLY A 193 7.01 -19.61 5.68
N ALA A 194 8.11 -19.32 5.00
CA ALA A 194 8.49 -17.96 4.61
C ALA A 194 8.70 -17.89 3.10
N GLN A 195 8.26 -16.79 2.51
CA GLN A 195 8.41 -16.50 1.10
C GLN A 195 9.05 -15.14 0.91
N THR A 196 9.81 -15.00 -0.16
CA THR A 196 10.36 -13.72 -0.56
C THR A 196 10.23 -13.49 -2.05
N LYS A 197 10.08 -12.22 -2.38
CA LYS A 197 10.15 -11.73 -3.73
C LYS A 197 11.12 -10.54 -3.78
N ASP A 198 12.19 -10.72 -4.54
CA ASP A 198 13.22 -9.69 -4.75
C ASP A 198 13.30 -9.28 -6.21
N HIS A 199 13.53 -7.99 -6.41
CA HIS A 199 13.74 -7.38 -7.71
C HIS A 199 15.21 -6.98 -7.84
N LEU A 200 16.11 -7.88 -8.25
CA LEU A 200 17.45 -7.65 -8.87
C LEU A 200 18.69 -8.23 -8.19
N ALA A 201 18.75 -8.55 -6.88
CA ALA A 201 20.04 -8.84 -6.22
C ALA A 201 20.08 -10.16 -5.44
N ASP A 202 20.85 -11.13 -5.95
CA ASP A 202 21.11 -12.41 -5.23
C ASP A 202 21.69 -12.16 -3.84
N THR A 203 22.52 -11.13 -3.70
CA THR A 203 23.08 -10.71 -2.40
C THR A 203 22.02 -10.35 -1.37
N ALA A 204 20.92 -9.68 -1.77
CA ALA A 204 19.82 -9.35 -0.85
C ALA A 204 19.07 -10.60 -0.42
N ILE A 205 18.82 -11.49 -1.38
CA ILE A 205 18.20 -12.80 -1.15
C ILE A 205 19.02 -13.63 -0.14
N ASP A 206 20.32 -13.75 -0.37
CA ASP A 206 21.21 -14.56 0.47
C ASP A 206 21.33 -13.98 1.87
N ALA A 207 21.45 -12.66 1.98
CA ALA A 207 21.48 -11.97 3.26
C ALA A 207 20.17 -12.13 4.04
N ALA A 208 19.02 -12.01 3.37
CA ALA A 208 17.71 -12.25 3.98
C ALA A 208 17.59 -13.71 4.44
N ARG A 209 17.96 -14.68 3.60
CA ARG A 209 17.93 -16.11 3.95
C ARG A 209 18.78 -16.42 5.17
N ALA A 210 20.04 -16.00 5.17
CA ALA A 210 20.97 -16.23 6.27
C ALA A 210 20.51 -15.55 7.57
N THR A 211 19.80 -14.42 7.46
CA THR A 211 19.24 -13.71 8.63
C THR A 211 18.01 -14.42 9.18
N LEU A 212 17.06 -14.82 8.32
CA LEU A 212 15.88 -15.60 8.71
C LEU A 212 16.25 -16.94 9.34
N GLN A 213 17.21 -17.67 8.76
CA GLN A 213 17.69 -18.95 9.30
C GLN A 213 18.28 -18.84 10.71
N ARG A 214 18.90 -17.70 11.04
CA ARG A 214 19.48 -17.45 12.37
C ARG A 214 18.48 -16.91 13.38
N GLY A 215 17.44 -16.21 12.92
CA GLY A 215 16.60 -15.39 13.80
C GLY A 215 15.15 -15.85 13.97
N LEU A 216 14.59 -16.62 13.03
CA LEU A 216 13.20 -17.07 13.12
C LEU A 216 13.04 -18.16 14.19
N PRO A 217 12.00 -18.08 15.05
CA PRO A 217 11.61 -19.17 15.93
C PRO A 217 11.29 -20.44 15.13
N GLY A 218 11.98 -21.55 15.44
CA GLY A 218 11.79 -22.81 14.73
C GLY A 218 12.36 -22.85 13.31
N ALA A 219 13.31 -21.97 12.96
CA ALA A 219 13.86 -21.84 11.61
C ALA A 219 14.33 -23.16 10.95
N ALA A 220 14.76 -24.16 11.73
CA ALA A 220 15.16 -25.48 11.23
C ALA A 220 14.02 -26.21 10.50
N ASP A 221 12.77 -25.98 10.92
CA ASP A 221 11.58 -26.61 10.39
C ASP A 221 10.83 -25.72 9.38
N VAL A 222 11.31 -24.49 9.15
CA VAL A 222 10.66 -23.50 8.27
C VAL A 222 11.22 -23.59 6.86
N HIS A 223 10.36 -23.94 5.90
CA HIS A 223 10.73 -23.86 4.49
C HIS A 223 10.75 -22.39 4.02
N ILE A 224 11.94 -21.90 3.65
CA ILE A 224 12.14 -20.55 3.09
C ILE A 224 12.23 -20.64 1.57
N ASN A 225 11.13 -20.29 0.90
CA ASN A 225 11.04 -20.23 -0.55
C ASN A 225 11.40 -18.83 -1.04
N ILE A 226 12.32 -18.73 -2.00
CA ILE A 226 12.81 -17.46 -2.51
C ILE A 226 12.55 -17.38 -4.01
N LYS A 227 11.77 -16.37 -4.42
CA LYS A 227 11.51 -16.07 -5.82
C LYS A 227 12.22 -14.78 -6.20
N LYS A 228 13.22 -14.88 -7.07
CA LYS A 228 13.82 -13.72 -7.71
C LYS A 228 12.98 -13.33 -8.93
N GLU A 229 12.57 -12.07 -9.01
CA GLU A 229 11.94 -11.50 -10.21
C GLU A 229 12.90 -10.46 -10.81
N VAL A 230 13.65 -10.83 -11.84
CA VAL A 230 14.45 -9.85 -12.58
C VAL A 230 13.59 -9.27 -13.69
N THR A 231 13.27 -7.99 -13.58
CA THR A 231 12.54 -7.26 -14.62
C THR A 231 13.43 -6.21 -15.26
N SER A 232 13.28 -6.04 -16.57
CA SER A 232 13.96 -5.03 -17.38
C SER A 232 12.96 -4.40 -18.33
N TYR A 233 13.37 -3.36 -19.05
CA TYR A 233 12.55 -2.78 -20.10
C TYR A 233 12.15 -3.85 -21.14
N PRO A 234 10.88 -3.93 -21.59
CA PRO A 234 9.78 -2.98 -21.37
C PRO A 234 8.93 -3.23 -20.10
N ASN A 235 9.23 -4.27 -19.33
CA ASN A 235 8.45 -4.72 -18.16
C ASN A 235 8.78 -3.97 -16.86
N ALA A 236 9.78 -3.08 -16.88
CA ALA A 236 10.13 -2.21 -15.76
C ALA A 236 10.63 -0.83 -16.21
N VAL A 237 10.37 0.20 -15.40
CA VAL A 237 10.86 1.56 -15.59
C VAL A 237 11.54 2.06 -14.31
N GLY A 238 12.71 2.67 -14.45
CA GLY A 238 13.53 3.16 -13.34
C GLY A 238 14.66 2.21 -12.97
N LYS A 239 15.44 2.59 -11.94
CA LYS A 239 16.49 1.76 -11.36
C LYS A 239 16.24 1.70 -9.87
N GLY A 240 15.92 0.53 -9.35
CA GLY A 240 15.68 0.30 -7.94
C GLY A 240 15.48 -1.18 -7.70
N PHE A 241 15.88 -1.65 -6.53
CA PHE A 241 15.62 -3.01 -6.09
C PHE A 241 14.96 -2.98 -4.72
N GLY A 242 14.30 -4.06 -4.37
CA GLY A 242 13.62 -4.17 -3.10
C GLY A 242 13.16 -5.59 -2.87
N ILE A 243 13.05 -5.92 -1.60
CA ILE A 243 12.64 -7.24 -1.14
C ILE A 243 11.33 -7.12 -0.37
N VAL A 244 10.41 -8.02 -0.67
CA VAL A 244 9.20 -8.26 0.11
C VAL A 244 9.31 -9.65 0.70
N LEU A 245 9.31 -9.75 2.02
CA LEU A 245 9.26 -10.98 2.78
C LEU A 245 7.87 -11.15 3.36
N TRP A 246 7.35 -12.37 3.37
CA TRP A 246 6.18 -12.70 4.17
C TRP A 246 6.28 -14.11 4.73
N LEU A 247 5.68 -14.31 5.89
CA LEU A 247 5.55 -15.64 6.50
C LEU A 247 4.08 -15.99 6.69
N ARG A 248 3.82 -17.28 6.80
CA ARG A 248 2.55 -17.83 7.26
C ARG A 248 2.75 -18.63 8.52
N THR A 249 1.71 -18.74 9.33
CA THR A 249 1.71 -19.57 10.52
C THR A 249 0.67 -20.69 10.43
N SER A 250 0.68 -21.59 11.41
CA SER A 250 -0.29 -22.67 11.55
C SER A 250 -1.73 -22.19 11.82
N THR A 251 -1.91 -20.93 12.21
CA THR A 251 -3.21 -20.29 12.46
C THR A 251 -3.62 -19.34 11.33
N ASP A 252 -2.96 -19.45 10.17
CA ASP A 252 -3.20 -18.61 8.99
C ASP A 252 -2.97 -17.10 9.25
N VAL A 253 -2.11 -16.77 10.22
CA VAL A 253 -1.53 -15.42 10.33
C VAL A 253 -0.56 -15.20 9.19
N VAL A 254 -0.58 -14.00 8.63
CA VAL A 254 0.37 -13.54 7.62
C VAL A 254 1.09 -12.31 8.15
N LEU A 255 2.42 -12.33 8.19
CA LEU A 255 3.22 -11.15 8.51
C LEU A 255 4.08 -10.79 7.32
N GLY A 256 4.16 -9.50 7.01
CA GLY A 256 5.00 -8.97 5.94
C GLY A 256 6.11 -8.07 6.46
N ALA A 257 7.22 -8.04 5.75
CA ALA A 257 8.25 -7.03 5.92
C ALA A 257 8.84 -6.65 4.57
N THR A 258 9.22 -5.39 4.40
CA THR A 258 9.75 -4.89 3.14
C THR A 258 10.93 -3.99 3.36
N CYS A 259 11.91 -4.03 2.45
CA CYS A 259 12.92 -2.99 2.35
C CYS A 259 13.19 -2.68 0.88
N ILE A 260 13.27 -1.40 0.54
CA ILE A 260 13.58 -0.91 -0.81
C ILE A 260 14.91 -0.17 -0.74
N SER A 261 15.77 -0.40 -1.74
CA SER A 261 17.04 0.31 -1.89
C SER A 261 16.81 1.81 -2.01
N LYS A 262 17.48 2.61 -1.18
CA LYS A 262 17.48 4.06 -1.33
C LYS A 262 18.57 4.45 -2.31
N ALA A 263 18.23 5.30 -3.28
CA ALA A 263 19.24 5.92 -4.12
C ALA A 263 20.16 6.77 -3.23
N GLY A 264 21.47 6.61 -3.39
CA GLY A 264 22.43 7.49 -2.75
C GLY A 264 22.25 8.92 -3.26
N LYS A 265 22.67 9.92 -2.46
CA LYS A 265 22.78 11.28 -2.98
C LYS A 265 23.84 11.32 -4.09
N ARG A 266 23.92 12.43 -4.82
CA ARG A 266 24.89 12.59 -5.91
C ARG A 266 26.32 12.34 -5.38
N GLY A 267 26.96 11.26 -5.84
CA GLY A 267 28.31 10.85 -5.43
C GLY A 267 28.36 9.83 -4.28
N GLU A 268 27.22 9.49 -3.66
CA GLU A 268 27.12 8.48 -2.61
C GLU A 268 26.60 7.15 -3.18
N ARG A 269 27.06 6.03 -2.62
CA ARG A 269 26.47 4.71 -2.92
C ARG A 269 25.08 4.64 -2.28
N GLY A 270 24.12 4.06 -3.00
CA GLY A 270 22.82 3.72 -2.43
C GLY A 270 22.92 2.61 -1.40
N THR A 271 21.79 2.24 -0.79
CA THR A 271 21.74 1.15 0.19
C THR A 271 22.31 -0.14 -0.42
N PRO A 272 23.30 -0.78 0.21
CA PRO A 272 23.83 -2.06 -0.24
C PRO A 272 22.75 -3.16 -0.25
N ALA A 273 22.87 -4.12 -1.17
CA ALA A 273 21.85 -5.15 -1.37
C ALA A 273 21.72 -6.11 -0.18
N ASP A 274 22.85 -6.51 0.41
CA ASP A 274 22.89 -7.27 1.65
C ASP A 274 22.13 -6.56 2.78
N VAL A 275 22.35 -5.25 2.95
CA VAL A 275 21.66 -4.45 3.98
C VAL A 275 20.15 -4.47 3.77
N VAL A 276 19.67 -4.31 2.53
CA VAL A 276 18.23 -4.40 2.21
C VAL A 276 17.65 -5.78 2.61
N GLY A 277 18.39 -6.86 2.34
CA GLY A 277 17.99 -8.20 2.73
C GLY A 277 17.96 -8.41 4.26
N VAL A 278 18.98 -7.92 4.95
CA VAL A 278 19.08 -8.01 6.42
C VAL A 278 17.97 -7.21 7.10
N GLU A 279 17.74 -5.96 6.70
CA GLU A 279 16.74 -5.08 7.33
C GLU A 279 15.32 -5.65 7.21
N ALA A 280 14.93 -6.11 6.02
CA ALA A 280 13.62 -6.73 5.84
C ALA A 280 13.46 -8.00 6.70
N ALA A 281 14.50 -8.84 6.74
CA ALA A 281 14.47 -10.07 7.54
C ALA A 281 14.39 -9.78 9.04
N GLN A 282 15.15 -8.79 9.52
CA GLN A 282 15.14 -8.37 10.92
C GLN A 282 13.77 -7.85 11.34
N ALA A 283 13.14 -6.98 10.54
CA ALA A 283 11.80 -6.48 10.83
C ALA A 283 10.78 -7.63 10.94
N LEU A 284 10.85 -8.63 10.05
CA LEU A 284 9.97 -9.80 10.12
C LEU A 284 10.23 -10.67 11.36
N ILE A 285 11.50 -10.85 11.73
CA ILE A 285 11.89 -11.60 12.93
C ILE A 285 11.40 -10.91 14.20
N GLU A 286 11.51 -9.58 14.27
CA GLU A 286 11.01 -8.79 15.40
C GLU A 286 9.51 -9.01 15.60
N ASP A 287 8.71 -8.82 14.55
CA ASP A 287 7.25 -8.97 14.61
C ASP A 287 6.87 -10.42 14.97
N CYS A 288 7.61 -11.40 14.45
CA CYS A 288 7.44 -12.82 14.79
C CYS A 288 7.77 -13.13 16.26
N LYS A 289 8.85 -12.57 16.82
CA LYS A 289 9.26 -12.80 18.22
C LYS A 289 8.30 -12.19 19.22
N LEU A 290 7.60 -11.11 18.84
CA LEU A 290 6.52 -10.52 19.62
C LEU A 290 5.26 -11.39 19.65
N GLY A 291 5.15 -12.39 18.77
CA GLY A 291 3.91 -13.14 18.58
C GLY A 291 2.79 -12.28 17.99
N ALA A 292 3.13 -11.27 17.19
CA ALA A 292 2.16 -10.38 16.59
C ALA A 292 1.32 -11.13 15.54
N CYS A 293 0.01 -10.91 15.52
CA CYS A 293 -0.89 -11.51 14.53
C CYS A 293 -1.14 -10.61 13.30
N VAL A 294 -0.61 -9.38 13.34
CA VAL A 294 -0.53 -8.41 12.24
C VAL A 294 0.79 -7.65 12.37
N ASP A 295 1.49 -7.44 11.26
CA ASP A 295 2.76 -6.72 11.28
C ASP A 295 2.55 -5.21 11.49
N ARG A 296 3.66 -4.49 11.75
CA ARG A 296 3.64 -3.06 12.09
C ARG A 296 3.00 -2.15 11.02
N HIS A 297 2.96 -2.56 9.76
CA HIS A 297 2.38 -1.78 8.67
C HIS A 297 0.97 -2.25 8.33
N MET A 298 0.63 -3.50 8.61
CA MET A 298 -0.74 -3.99 8.48
C MET A 298 -1.68 -3.34 9.50
N GLN A 299 -1.18 -2.98 10.69
CA GLN A 299 -2.00 -2.37 11.75
C GLN A 299 -2.69 -1.07 11.35
N ASP A 300 -2.11 -0.30 10.42
CA ASP A 300 -2.66 0.98 9.96
C ASP A 300 -3.51 0.90 8.68
N GLN A 301 -3.53 -0.27 8.03
CA GLN A 301 -4.19 -0.54 6.74
C GLN A 301 -5.58 -1.13 6.92
#